data_AF-A0A2J7RLU5-F1
#
_entry.id   AF-A0A2J7RLU5-F1
#
_cell.length_a   1.000
_cell.length_b   1.000
_cell.length_c   1.000
_cell.angle_alpha   90.00
_cell.angle_beta   90.00
_cell.angle_gamma   90.00
#
_symmetry.space_group_name_H-M   'P 1'
#
loop_
_entity.id
_entity.type
_entity.pdbx_description
1 polymer ?
#
loop_
_entity_poly.entity_id
_entity_poly.type
_entity_poly.pdbx_seq_one_letter_code
_entity_poly.pdbx_strand_id
1 'polypeptide(L)'
;MNSSCADILLFAAYKWNVSRPSLLADSKDTMDNTTTQKYWIDVQLRWGDYDSHDIERYARAKFLDYTTDNMSIYPSPTGLLIAIDLAYSLYSAYGNWYPGSKPVIQCALETIMKENPILHLLRQRIRMALKQYPLGPSEPDLS
;
A
#
# COMPACT_ATOMS: atom_id res chain seq x y z
N MET A 1 6.49 14.96 -4.88
CA MET A 1 7.07 13.61 -4.79
C MET A 1 7.36 13.17 -6.22
N ASN A 2 8.59 13.39 -6.65
CA ASN A 2 8.98 13.33 -8.07
C ASN A 2 9.68 12.00 -8.41
N SER A 3 10.23 11.32 -7.40
CA SER A 3 10.86 10.01 -7.55
C SER A 3 10.71 9.20 -6.27
N SER A 4 10.86 7.88 -6.40
CA SER A 4 10.89 6.94 -5.28
C SER A 4 11.92 5.84 -5.50
N CYS A 5 12.15 5.03 -4.47
CA CYS A 5 13.02 3.85 -4.49
C CYS A 5 12.29 2.68 -3.82
N ALA A 6 12.77 1.45 -4.03
CA ALA A 6 12.23 0.29 -3.34
C ALA A 6 12.54 0.35 -1.83
N ASP A 7 11.51 0.17 -0.99
CA ASP A 7 11.67 0.06 0.47
C ASP A 7 12.04 -1.35 0.88
N ILE A 8 11.42 -2.35 0.24
CA ILE A 8 11.64 -3.77 0.52
C ILE A 8 11.98 -4.48 -0.78
N LEU A 9 12.99 -5.35 -0.74
CA LEU A 9 13.38 -6.19 -1.87
C LEU A 9 13.32 -7.67 -1.45
N LEU A 10 12.52 -8.44 -2.20
CA LEU A 10 12.36 -9.87 -2.04
C LEU A 10 13.13 -10.62 -3.13
N PHE A 11 13.73 -11.75 -2.75
CA PHE A 11 14.42 -12.65 -3.66
C PHE A 11 13.67 -13.98 -3.73
N ALA A 12 13.29 -14.39 -4.93
CA ALA A 12 12.65 -15.68 -5.14
C ALA A 12 13.69 -16.79 -5.06
N ALA A 13 13.35 -17.91 -4.40
CA ALA A 13 14.21 -19.09 -4.35
C ALA A 13 14.47 -19.71 -5.74
N TYR A 14 13.54 -19.54 -6.68
CA TYR A 14 13.71 -19.98 -8.06
C TYR A 14 13.22 -18.93 -9.06
N LYS A 15 11.91 -18.92 -9.34
CA LYS A 15 11.23 -17.97 -10.22
C LYS A 15 9.78 -17.85 -9.76
N TRP A 16 9.27 -16.63 -9.67
CA TRP A 16 7.84 -16.37 -9.48
C TRP A 16 7.21 -15.99 -10.82
N ASN A 17 6.13 -16.67 -11.18
CA ASN A 17 5.23 -16.19 -12.22
C ASN A 17 4.47 -15.00 -11.64
N VAL A 18 4.46 -13.88 -12.36
CA VAL A 18 3.81 -12.65 -11.92
C VAL A 18 2.68 -12.28 -12.86
N SER A 19 1.61 -11.75 -12.29
CA SER A 19 0.47 -11.21 -13.01
C SER A 19 0.80 -9.87 -13.66
N ARG A 20 -0.08 -9.44 -14.57
CA ARG A 20 -0.13 -8.03 -14.96
C ARG A 20 -0.42 -7.14 -13.75
N PRO A 21 -0.01 -5.85 -13.81
CA PRO A 21 -0.34 -4.91 -12.75
C PRO A 21 -1.86 -4.78 -12.54
N SER A 22 -2.32 -5.07 -11.32
CA SER A 22 -3.74 -4.99 -10.94
C SER A 22 -3.88 -4.39 -9.53
N LEU A 23 -5.11 -4.01 -9.16
CA LEU A 23 -5.40 -3.44 -7.84
C LEU A 23 -5.45 -4.54 -6.77
N LEU A 24 -5.22 -4.14 -5.51
CA LEU A 24 -5.34 -5.02 -4.35
C LEU A 24 -6.73 -5.67 -4.23
N ALA A 25 -7.79 -4.95 -4.60
CA ALA A 25 -9.17 -5.42 -4.54
C ALA A 25 -9.57 -6.34 -5.71
N ASP A 26 -8.78 -6.41 -6.78
CA ASP A 26 -9.10 -7.24 -7.94
C ASP A 26 -8.98 -8.73 -7.59
N SER A 27 -9.96 -9.53 -8.02
CA SER A 27 -10.01 -10.98 -7.72
C SER A 27 -9.56 -11.88 -8.86
N LYS A 28 -9.40 -11.33 -10.07
CA LYS A 28 -9.09 -12.10 -11.29
C LYS A 28 -7.72 -11.74 -11.84
N ASP A 29 -6.68 -12.20 -11.17
CA ASP A 29 -5.32 -12.06 -11.67
C ASP A 29 -5.00 -13.14 -12.69
N THR A 30 -4.79 -12.74 -13.94
CA THR A 30 -4.20 -13.62 -14.95
C THR A 30 -2.68 -13.57 -14.82
N MET A 31 -2.10 -14.70 -14.41
CA MET A 31 -0.65 -14.88 -14.38
C MET A 31 -0.15 -14.97 -15.82
N ASP A 32 0.69 -14.01 -16.22
CA ASP A 32 1.34 -14.06 -17.52
C ASP A 32 2.55 -15.02 -17.47
N ASN A 33 3.11 -15.37 -18.64
CA ASN A 33 4.36 -16.13 -18.72
C ASN A 33 5.61 -15.31 -18.31
N THR A 34 5.43 -14.13 -17.71
CA THR A 34 6.50 -13.32 -17.16
C THR A 34 6.96 -13.88 -15.83
N THR A 35 8.26 -14.20 -15.74
CA THR A 35 8.90 -14.70 -14.52
C THR A 35 9.84 -13.66 -13.94
N THR A 36 9.93 -13.59 -12.61
CA THR A 36 10.86 -12.71 -11.90
C THR A 36 11.59 -13.43 -10.77
N GLN A 37 12.79 -12.93 -10.45
CA GLN A 37 13.61 -13.37 -9.32
C GLN A 37 13.73 -12.30 -8.22
N LYS A 38 13.47 -11.03 -8.56
CA LYS A 38 13.54 -9.89 -7.65
C LYS A 38 12.20 -9.18 -7.66
N TYR A 39 11.67 -8.91 -6.49
CA TYR A 39 10.37 -8.26 -6.34
C TYR A 39 10.47 -7.14 -5.32
N TRP A 40 10.11 -5.93 -5.71
CA TRP A 40 10.18 -4.77 -4.82
C TRP A 40 8.81 -4.38 -4.27
N ILE A 41 8.82 -3.77 -3.09
CA ILE A 41 7.66 -3.12 -2.49
C ILE A 41 8.06 -1.69 -2.14
N ASP A 42 7.21 -0.73 -2.48
CA ASP A 42 7.34 0.69 -2.19
C ASP A 42 6.09 1.15 -1.43
N VAL A 43 6.27 1.85 -0.30
CA VAL A 43 5.20 2.34 0.57
C VAL A 43 5.12 3.86 0.49
N GLN A 44 4.06 4.34 -0.15
CA GLN A 44 3.79 5.75 -0.33
C GLN A 44 2.76 6.23 0.71
N LEU A 45 3.21 7.15 1.57
CA LEU A 45 2.31 7.88 2.46
C LEU A 45 1.80 9.13 1.76
N ARG A 46 0.51 9.41 1.92
CA ARG A 46 -0.08 10.67 1.47
C ARG A 46 -1.00 11.26 2.53
N TRP A 47 -1.31 12.53 2.35
CA TRP A 47 -2.34 13.24 3.11
C TRP A 47 -3.38 13.76 2.12
N GLY A 48 -4.50 13.05 1.98
CA GLY A 48 -5.56 13.42 1.05
C GLY A 48 -6.30 14.69 1.45
N ASP A 49 -6.91 15.35 0.48
CA ASP A 49 -7.88 16.43 0.67
C ASP A 49 -9.28 15.98 0.20
N TYR A 50 -10.26 16.89 0.27
CA TYR A 50 -11.64 16.58 -0.07
C TYR A 50 -11.82 16.13 -1.53
N ASP A 51 -11.11 16.78 -2.45
CA ASP A 51 -11.24 16.54 -3.90
C ASP A 51 -10.41 15.34 -4.38
N SER A 52 -9.35 14.96 -3.64
CA SER A 52 -8.37 13.95 -4.04
C SER A 52 -8.11 12.88 -2.97
N HIS A 53 -9.17 12.16 -2.57
CA HIS A 53 -9.10 11.08 -1.57
C HIS A 53 -9.20 9.65 -2.15
N ASP A 54 -9.30 9.49 -3.48
CA ASP A 54 -9.28 8.15 -4.11
C ASP A 54 -7.85 7.55 -4.07
N ILE A 55 -7.66 6.55 -3.20
CA ILE A 55 -6.37 5.90 -2.97
C ILE A 55 -5.97 4.91 -4.07
N GLU A 56 -6.94 4.28 -4.72
CA GLU A 56 -6.69 3.30 -5.78
C GLU A 56 -6.17 4.00 -7.03
N ARG A 57 -6.83 5.10 -7.42
CA ARG A 57 -6.39 5.92 -8.53
C ARG A 57 -5.00 6.50 -8.31
N TYR A 58 -4.70 6.92 -7.09
CA TYR A 58 -3.38 7.43 -6.73
C TYR A 58 -2.30 6.35 -6.78
N ALA A 59 -2.55 5.17 -6.21
CA ALA A 59 -1.60 4.06 -6.23
C ALA A 59 -1.24 3.67 -7.66
N ARG A 60 -2.25 3.57 -8.53
CA ARG A 60 -2.05 3.29 -9.96
C ARG A 60 -1.28 4.41 -10.67
N ALA A 61 -1.65 5.67 -10.47
CA ALA A 61 -0.97 6.80 -11.09
C ALA A 61 0.51 6.84 -10.69
N LYS A 62 0.81 6.74 -9.38
CA LYS A 62 2.19 6.74 -8.89
C LYS A 62 3.01 5.55 -9.34
N PHE A 63 2.40 4.36 -9.40
CA PHE A 63 3.08 3.20 -9.93
C PHE A 63 3.48 3.42 -11.39
N LEU A 64 2.57 3.93 -12.23
CA LEU A 64 2.85 4.20 -13.64
C LEU A 64 3.89 5.32 -13.80
N ASP A 65 3.76 6.41 -13.05
CA ASP A 65 4.71 7.52 -13.08
C ASP A 65 6.13 7.02 -12.71
N TYR A 66 6.29 6.31 -11.59
CA TYR A 66 7.61 5.89 -11.11
C TYR A 66 8.21 4.72 -11.91
N THR A 67 7.39 3.89 -12.55
CA THR A 67 7.92 2.78 -13.38
C THR A 67 8.20 3.19 -14.83
N THR A 68 7.68 4.33 -15.29
CA THR A 68 7.93 4.86 -16.64
C THR A 68 8.94 6.00 -16.68
N ASP A 69 9.10 6.74 -15.58
CA ASP A 69 10.09 7.82 -15.48
C ASP A 69 11.50 7.29 -15.19
N ASN A 70 12.52 7.92 -15.77
CA ASN A 70 13.93 7.57 -15.59
C ASN A 70 14.52 8.12 -14.27
N MET A 71 13.78 8.95 -13.52
CA MET A 71 14.23 9.47 -12.23
C MET A 71 14.15 8.43 -11.10
N SER A 72 13.18 7.51 -11.17
CA SER A 72 13.00 6.46 -10.16
C SER A 72 13.63 5.16 -10.65
N ILE A 73 14.50 4.57 -9.84
CA ILE A 73 15.24 3.36 -10.23
C ILE A 73 14.81 2.22 -9.32
N TYR A 74 14.08 1.25 -9.89
CA TYR A 74 13.71 0.02 -9.20
C TYR A 74 14.63 -1.15 -9.59
N PRO A 75 14.91 -2.09 -8.66
CA PRO A 75 15.81 -3.21 -8.92
C PRO A 75 15.30 -4.26 -9.93
N SER A 76 14.01 -4.23 -10.25
CA SER A 76 13.36 -5.09 -11.24
C SER A 76 12.11 -4.41 -11.80
N PRO A 77 11.61 -4.84 -12.98
CA PRO A 77 10.37 -4.29 -13.55
C PRO A 77 9.10 -4.79 -12.82
N THR A 78 9.25 -5.68 -11.84
CA THR A 78 8.15 -6.33 -11.13
C THR A 78 8.16 -5.95 -9.66
N GLY A 79 7.10 -5.29 -9.23
CA GLY A 79 6.89 -4.99 -7.83
C GLY A 79 5.52 -4.40 -7.56
N LEU A 80 5.37 -3.87 -6.35
CA LEU A 80 4.13 -3.41 -5.78
C LEU A 80 4.31 -2.05 -5.13
N LEU A 81 3.41 -1.11 -5.44
CA LEU A 81 3.30 0.15 -4.72
C LEU A 81 2.08 0.11 -3.81
N ILE A 82 2.32 0.26 -2.51
CA ILE A 82 1.31 0.38 -1.47
C ILE A 82 1.12 1.86 -1.17
N ALA A 83 -0.10 2.36 -1.26
CA ALA A 83 -0.43 3.73 -0.93
C ALA A 83 -1.31 3.78 0.33
N ILE A 84 -0.95 4.65 1.27
CA ILE A 84 -1.69 4.86 2.53
C ILE A 84 -2.05 6.34 2.64
N ASP A 85 -3.35 6.61 2.76
CA ASP A 85 -3.88 7.93 3.09
C ASP A 85 -3.99 8.09 4.60
N LEU A 86 -3.15 8.96 5.15
CA LEU A 86 -3.10 9.25 6.57
C LEU A 86 -4.30 10.08 7.06
N ALA A 87 -4.89 10.90 6.20
CA ALA A 87 -6.01 11.78 6.56
C ALA A 87 -7.31 10.97 6.67
N TYR A 88 -7.59 10.14 5.67
CA TYR A 88 -8.81 9.34 5.58
C TYR A 88 -8.65 7.91 6.11
N SER A 89 -7.45 7.50 6.55
CA SER A 89 -7.13 6.12 6.96
C SER A 89 -7.49 5.07 5.89
N LEU A 90 -7.34 5.44 4.62
CA LEU A 90 -7.56 4.55 3.48
C LEU A 90 -6.23 3.94 3.04
N TYR A 91 -6.27 2.74 2.47
CA TYR A 91 -5.10 2.11 1.87
C TYR A 91 -5.50 1.39 0.59
N SER A 92 -4.57 1.30 -0.34
CA SER A 92 -4.68 0.44 -1.49
C SER A 92 -3.28 0.09 -2.00
N ALA A 93 -3.19 -0.85 -2.92
CA ALA A 93 -1.95 -1.19 -3.59
C ALA A 93 -2.20 -1.47 -5.06
N TYR A 94 -1.23 -1.12 -5.89
CA TYR A 94 -1.24 -1.38 -7.32
C TYR A 94 0.14 -1.88 -7.76
N GLY A 95 0.15 -2.96 -8.54
CA GLY A 95 1.39 -3.55 -9.03
C GLY A 95 1.21 -4.98 -9.47
N ASN A 96 2.32 -5.66 -9.71
CA ASN A 96 2.35 -7.04 -10.17
C ASN A 96 2.14 -7.98 -8.98
N TRP A 97 1.40 -9.07 -9.14
CA TRP A 97 1.14 -10.02 -8.05
C TRP A 97 1.75 -11.37 -8.38
N TYR A 98 2.47 -11.97 -7.43
CA TYR A 98 2.84 -13.38 -7.50
C TYR A 98 1.81 -14.25 -6.77
N PRO A 99 1.66 -15.54 -7.10
CA PRO A 99 0.69 -16.42 -6.48
C PRO A 99 0.76 -16.39 -4.94
N GLY A 100 -0.37 -16.13 -4.28
CA GLY A 100 -0.48 -16.08 -2.82
C GLY A 100 -0.10 -14.75 -2.17
N SER A 101 0.49 -13.79 -2.91
CA SER A 101 0.89 -12.49 -2.35
C SER A 101 -0.30 -11.61 -1.94
N LYS A 102 -1.34 -11.56 -2.77
CA LYS A 102 -2.49 -10.68 -2.58
C LYS A 102 -3.22 -10.88 -1.23
N PRO A 103 -3.64 -12.11 -0.84
CA PRO A 103 -4.31 -12.31 0.45
C PRO A 103 -3.39 -12.01 1.65
N VAL A 104 -2.08 -12.26 1.52
CA VAL A 104 -1.11 -11.93 2.57
C VAL A 104 -1.02 -10.42 2.77
N ILE A 105 -0.92 -9.64 1.67
CA ILE A 105 -0.86 -8.19 1.74
C ILE A 105 -2.18 -7.59 2.25
N GLN A 106 -3.33 -8.13 1.85
CA GLN A 106 -4.64 -7.70 2.37
C GLN A 106 -4.71 -7.85 3.90
N CYS A 107 -4.41 -9.04 4.41
CA CYS A 107 -4.40 -9.32 5.85
C CYS A 107 -3.37 -8.48 6.61
N ALA A 108 -2.17 -8.32 6.04
CA ALA A 108 -1.11 -7.52 6.64
C ALA A 108 -1.50 -6.03 6.73
N LEU A 109 -2.05 -5.45 5.67
CA LEU A 109 -2.46 -4.04 5.66
C LEU A 109 -3.63 -3.78 6.62
N GLU A 110 -4.60 -4.68 6.69
CA GLU A 110 -5.69 -4.59 7.68
C GLU A 110 -5.16 -4.56 9.12
N THR A 111 -4.20 -5.44 9.41
CA THR A 111 -3.58 -5.53 10.73
C THR A 111 -2.77 -4.26 11.03
N ILE A 112 -1.94 -3.80 10.09
CA ILE A 112 -1.11 -2.60 10.26
C ILE A 112 -1.98 -1.36 10.48
N MET A 113 -3.09 -1.20 9.74
CA MET A 113 -3.93 -0.02 9.87
C MET A 113 -4.63 0.09 11.23
N LYS A 114 -4.92 -1.05 11.86
CA LYS A 114 -5.54 -1.11 13.19
C LYS A 114 -4.50 -1.03 14.32
N GLU A 115 -3.50 -1.90 14.27
CA GLU A 115 -2.59 -2.18 15.40
C GLU A 115 -1.32 -1.33 15.42
N ASN A 116 -1.02 -0.55 14.37
CA ASN A 116 0.23 0.21 14.35
C ASN A 116 0.22 1.36 15.39
N PRO A 117 1.17 1.35 16.36
CA PRO A 117 1.19 2.34 17.44
C PRO A 117 1.45 3.76 16.95
N ILE A 118 2.16 3.94 15.84
CA ILE A 118 2.44 5.26 15.27
C ILE A 118 1.19 5.84 14.58
N LEU A 119 0.43 5.01 13.87
CA LEU A 119 -0.86 5.43 13.32
C LEU A 119 -1.86 5.75 14.43
N HIS A 120 -1.85 4.97 15.51
CA HIS A 120 -2.65 5.25 16.70
C HIS A 120 -2.28 6.62 17.31
N LEU A 121 -0.98 6.89 17.50
CA LEU A 121 -0.49 8.16 18.02
C LEU A 121 -0.86 9.34 17.12
N LEU A 122 -0.78 9.18 15.79
CA LEU A 122 -1.20 10.19 14.83
C LEU A 122 -2.69 10.54 15.01
N ARG A 123 -3.55 9.52 15.07
CA ARG A 123 -4.99 9.69 15.30
C ARG A 123 -5.27 10.39 16.63
N GLN A 124 -4.56 10.01 17.70
CA GLN A 124 -4.68 10.67 19.01
C GLN A 124 -4.29 12.16 18.93
N ARG A 125 -3.18 12.49 18.26
CA ARG A 125 -2.75 13.90 18.09
C ARG A 125 -3.77 14.74 17.33
N ILE A 126 -4.36 14.19 16.27
CA ILE A 126 -5.42 14.86 15.51
C ILE A 126 -6.66 15.10 16.38
N ARG A 127 -7.09 14.09 17.15
CA ARG A 127 -8.24 14.22 18.08
C ARG A 127 -8.00 15.30 19.14
N MET A 128 -6.80 15.31 19.74
CA MET A 128 -6.41 16.33 20.73
C MET A 128 -6.42 17.74 20.11
N ALA A 129 -5.88 17.89 18.89
CA ALA A 129 -5.87 19.18 18.19
C ALA A 129 -7.29 19.69 17.87
N LEU A 130 -8.19 18.79 17.50
CA LEU A 130 -9.59 19.11 17.20
C LEU A 130 -10.47 19.27 18.46
N LYS A 131 -9.89 19.16 19.66
CA LYS A 131 -10.61 19.17 20.95
C LYS A 131 -11.73 18.13 21.02
N GLN A 132 -11.60 17.05 20.26
CA GLN A 132 -12.50 15.90 20.33
C GLN A 132 -12.01 15.03 21.49
N TYR A 133 -12.46 15.37 22.70
CA TYR A 133 -12.26 14.50 23.85
C TYR A 133 -13.18 13.28 23.70
N PRO A 134 -12.66 12.04 23.83
CA PRO A 134 -13.52 10.89 23.98
C PRO A 134 -14.30 11.03 25.30
N LEU A 135 -15.61 11.21 25.21
CA LEU A 135 -16.52 11.14 26.34
C LEU A 135 -16.70 9.64 26.70
N GLY A 136 -15.79 9.05 27.47
CA GLY A 136 -15.96 7.69 28.04
C GLY A 136 -14.92 6.64 27.61
N PRO A 137 -14.90 5.47 28.29
CA PRO A 137 -13.77 4.54 28.30
C PRO A 137 -13.47 3.92 26.93
N SER A 138 -12.20 3.52 26.77
CA SER A 138 -11.65 2.77 25.64
C SER A 138 -12.55 1.63 25.20
N GLU A 139 -12.83 1.59 23.89
CA GLU A 139 -13.53 0.57 23.07
C GLU A 139 -14.57 -0.33 23.75
N PRO A 140 -15.81 -0.42 23.23
CA PRO A 140 -16.76 -1.39 23.74
C PRO A 140 -16.20 -2.81 23.50
N ASP A 141 -16.10 -3.61 24.56
CA ASP A 141 -16.04 -5.07 24.45
C ASP A 141 -17.28 -5.51 23.66
N LEU A 142 -17.10 -5.75 22.36
CA LEU A 142 -18.14 -6.29 21.50
C LEU A 142 -17.82 -7.77 21.26
N SER A 143 -18.72 -8.58 21.80
CA SER A 143 -18.88 -10.04 21.69
C SER A 143 -18.63 -10.62 20.31
#